data_AF-A0A2Z4UTJ1-F1
#
_entry.id   AF-A0A2Z4UTJ1-F1
#
_cell.length_a   1.000
_cell.length_b   1.000
_cell.length_c   1.000
_cell.angle_alpha   90.00
_cell.angle_beta   90.00
_cell.angle_gamma   90.00
#
_symmetry.space_group_name_H-M   'P 1'
#
loop_
_entity.id
_entity.type
_entity.pdbx_description
1 polymer ?
#
loop_
_entity_poly.entity_id
_entity_poly.type
_entity_poly.pdbx_seq_one_letter_code
_entity_poly.pdbx_strand_id
1 'polypeptide(L)'
;MANAPGTCEPGSRGRGFVHHDAGMESGREANPVAPALARGLARMGDGDPAARERGCALLGRAAERDESVRAGAATALVALARRESDVRVLRALAEALGGTADGRAVPALAVLAGHPDDRVRLEAAGAFAGLAGCPPDADAVRALLALTRDADPRVRDRATFVLGFQLEADGPEVRAALWERTGDEDREVREEGVRGLARRRDPRAVPLLAQLLAHPDGAHVHTFDAARIMGAPELLPALLDYEPEGAGVTAAVHACDPVRRARLDAAAWELVCALHRLRPDLDAAVSAELFGPGLALGFGARGTSAAYDVELLLARGAGDPAGAAALVSADLPGRSGVTAGRAGPSSVA
;
A
#
# COMPACT_ATOMS: atom_id res chain seq x y z
N MET A 1 -24.62 11.53 17.58
CA MET A 1 -23.61 12.54 17.22
C MET A 1 -22.56 11.82 16.38
N ALA A 2 -22.48 12.18 15.09
CA ALA A 2 -21.68 11.48 14.11
C ALA A 2 -20.19 11.81 14.27
N ASN A 3 -19.34 10.79 14.37
CA ASN A 3 -17.89 10.94 14.31
C ASN A 3 -17.46 11.14 12.86
N ALA A 4 -16.68 12.19 12.61
CA ALA A 4 -16.07 12.50 11.32
C ALA A 4 -14.91 11.52 11.03
N PRO A 5 -14.67 11.13 9.77
CA PRO A 5 -13.52 10.33 9.40
C PRO A 5 -12.25 11.19 9.42
N GLY A 6 -11.23 10.72 10.14
CA GLY A 6 -9.92 11.35 10.22
C GLY A 6 -9.18 11.27 8.88
N THR A 7 -8.63 12.40 8.44
CA THR A 7 -7.75 12.51 7.28
C THR A 7 -6.36 12.00 7.64
N CYS A 8 -5.91 10.91 7.01
CA CYS A 8 -4.52 10.47 7.04
C CYS A 8 -3.76 11.09 5.86
N GLU A 9 -2.66 11.80 6.16
CA GLU A 9 -1.72 12.28 5.15
C GLU A 9 -0.85 11.14 4.60
N PRO A 10 -0.45 11.18 3.32
CA PRO A 10 0.44 10.18 2.73
C PRO A 10 1.85 10.28 3.32
N GLY A 11 2.36 9.14 3.79
CA GLY A 11 3.66 9.01 4.47
C GLY A 11 4.83 9.54 3.64
N SER A 12 5.43 10.62 4.13
CA SER A 12 6.70 11.16 3.66
C SER A 12 7.86 10.30 4.16
N ARG A 13 8.65 9.75 3.23
CA ARG A 13 9.95 9.11 3.56
C ARG A 13 11.01 10.20 3.76
N GLY A 14 11.14 10.70 4.98
CA GLY A 14 12.21 11.62 5.37
C GLY A 14 13.40 10.90 6.01
N ARG A 15 14.54 10.79 5.30
CA ARG A 15 15.85 10.55 5.93
C ARG A 15 16.44 11.91 6.30
N GLY A 16 16.68 12.13 7.59
CA GLY A 16 17.38 13.31 8.08
C GLY A 16 18.89 13.21 7.84
N PHE A 17 19.48 14.23 7.22
CA PHE A 17 20.89 14.56 7.37
C PHE A 17 21.00 15.98 7.89
N VAL A 18 21.77 16.13 8.96
CA VAL A 18 22.00 17.39 9.68
C VAL A 18 23.01 18.21 8.86
N HIS A 19 22.59 19.36 8.33
CA HIS A 19 23.52 20.31 7.72
C HIS A 19 24.06 21.27 8.80
N HIS A 20 25.37 21.17 9.04
CA HIS A 20 26.15 22.32 9.49
C HIS A 20 26.46 23.20 8.28
N ASP A 21 26.22 24.49 8.46
CA ASP A 21 26.37 25.54 7.46
C ASP A 21 27.84 26.01 7.40
N ALA A 22 28.45 25.94 6.22
CA ALA A 22 29.63 26.73 5.85
C ALA A 22 29.77 26.68 4.32
N GLY A 23 29.77 27.85 3.70
CA GLY A 23 29.52 28.05 2.28
C GLY A 23 30.54 27.43 1.33
N MET A 24 30.06 27.16 0.11
CA MET A 24 30.78 27.30 -1.16
C MET A 24 29.77 27.24 -2.30
N GLU A 25 29.72 28.32 -3.09
CA GLU A 25 29.05 28.37 -4.39
C GLU A 25 29.65 27.31 -5.31
N SER A 26 28.89 26.28 -5.67
CA SER A 26 29.19 25.45 -6.83
C SER A 26 27.95 24.73 -7.37
N GLY A 27 27.64 24.99 -8.65
CA GLY A 27 26.82 24.15 -9.52
C GLY A 27 25.35 23.93 -9.13
N ARG A 28 24.43 24.75 -9.65
CA ARG A 28 23.04 24.30 -9.84
C ARG A 28 23.07 23.13 -10.83
N GLU A 29 23.04 21.89 -10.35
CA GLU A 29 22.69 20.74 -11.19
C GLU A 29 21.33 21.03 -11.82
N ALA A 30 21.30 21.13 -13.15
CA ALA A 30 20.07 21.37 -13.89
C ALA A 30 19.11 20.20 -13.61
N ASN A 31 17.96 20.48 -12.97
CA ASN A 31 16.94 19.46 -12.71
C ASN A 31 16.58 18.75 -14.04
N PRO A 32 16.94 17.46 -14.22
CA PRO A 32 16.80 16.75 -15.50
C PRO A 32 15.33 16.47 -15.86
N VAL A 33 14.38 16.77 -14.97
CA VAL A 33 12.95 16.50 -15.13
C VAL A 33 12.25 17.57 -15.99
N ALA A 34 12.64 18.85 -15.88
CA ALA A 34 12.03 19.92 -16.68
C ALA A 34 12.21 19.72 -18.21
N PRO A 35 13.38 19.26 -18.71
CA PRO A 35 13.53 18.85 -20.11
C PRO A 35 12.68 17.64 -20.52
N ALA A 36 12.43 16.69 -19.60
CA ALA A 36 11.65 15.49 -19.88
C ALA A 36 10.16 15.83 -20.08
N LEU A 37 9.60 16.67 -19.22
CA LEU A 37 8.23 17.20 -19.34
C LEU A 37 8.05 17.93 -20.68
N ALA A 38 8.93 18.88 -21.00
CA ALA A 38 8.84 19.65 -22.25
C ALA A 38 8.92 18.76 -23.51
N ARG A 39 9.85 17.79 -23.52
CA ARG A 39 9.98 16.82 -24.62
C ARG A 39 8.77 15.89 -24.73
N GLY A 40 8.21 15.46 -23.60
CA GLY A 40 7.01 14.63 -23.56
C GLY A 40 5.81 15.36 -24.15
N LEU A 41 5.58 16.60 -23.71
CA LEU A 41 4.50 17.47 -24.21
C LEU A 41 4.61 17.73 -25.71
N ALA A 42 5.82 18.05 -26.21
CA ALA A 42 6.03 18.27 -27.64
C ALA A 42 5.66 17.04 -28.47
N ARG A 43 6.06 15.85 -28.03
CA ARG A 43 5.77 14.58 -28.71
C ARG A 43 4.30 14.18 -28.71
N MET A 44 3.54 14.58 -27.69
CA MET A 44 2.09 14.33 -27.64
C MET A 44 1.29 15.15 -28.66
N GLY A 45 1.87 16.23 -29.18
CA GLY A 45 1.27 17.03 -30.26
C GLY A 45 1.59 16.53 -31.67
N ASP A 46 2.42 15.48 -31.80
CA ASP A 46 2.88 14.98 -33.09
C ASP A 46 1.78 14.17 -33.82
N GLY A 47 1.77 14.26 -35.15
CA GLY A 47 0.88 13.48 -36.00
C GLY A 47 1.22 11.98 -36.00
N ASP A 48 2.48 11.62 -35.77
CA ASP A 48 2.95 10.23 -35.67
C ASP A 48 2.50 9.59 -34.34
N PRO A 49 1.69 8.50 -34.38
CA PRO A 49 1.32 7.77 -33.17
C PRO A 49 2.52 7.27 -32.37
N ALA A 50 3.61 6.85 -33.02
CA ALA A 50 4.79 6.37 -32.30
C ALA A 50 5.49 7.50 -31.53
N ALA A 51 5.44 8.74 -32.02
CA ALA A 51 5.89 9.90 -31.28
C ALA A 51 4.99 10.16 -30.05
N ARG A 52 3.66 10.11 -30.21
CA ARG A 52 2.72 10.32 -29.10
C ARG A 52 2.84 9.24 -28.02
N GLU A 53 3.01 7.97 -28.40
CA GLU A 53 3.29 6.85 -27.48
C GLU A 53 4.53 7.15 -26.63
N ARG A 54 5.65 7.52 -27.27
CA ARG A 54 6.88 7.93 -26.57
C ARG A 54 6.67 9.16 -25.70
N GLY A 55 5.81 10.09 -26.13
CA GLY A 55 5.40 11.26 -25.36
C GLY A 55 4.73 10.87 -24.05
N CYS A 56 3.75 9.98 -24.10
CA CYS A 56 3.04 9.47 -22.91
C CYS A 56 4.03 8.79 -21.95
N ALA A 57 4.86 7.88 -22.45
CA ALA A 57 5.84 7.15 -21.63
C ALA A 57 6.88 8.09 -20.97
N LEU A 58 7.26 9.18 -21.62
CA LEU A 58 8.16 10.18 -21.03
C LEU A 58 7.47 10.97 -19.92
N LEU A 59 6.20 11.35 -20.10
CA LEU A 59 5.45 12.06 -19.07
C LEU A 59 5.18 11.19 -17.84
N GLY A 60 4.77 9.94 -18.03
CA GLY A 60 4.57 8.99 -16.93
C GLY A 60 5.83 8.84 -16.08
N ARG A 61 6.97 8.52 -16.70
CA ARG A 61 8.26 8.40 -16.01
C ARG A 61 8.75 9.69 -15.36
N ALA A 62 8.43 10.86 -15.94
CA ALA A 62 8.77 12.13 -15.32
C ALA A 62 7.93 12.37 -14.05
N ALA A 63 6.63 12.07 -14.12
CA ALA A 63 5.68 12.20 -13.01
C ALA A 63 5.98 11.24 -11.85
N GLU A 64 6.45 10.02 -12.14
CA GLU A 64 6.90 9.07 -11.12
C GLU A 64 8.10 9.60 -10.32
N ARG A 65 9.02 10.29 -11.00
CA ARG A 65 10.30 10.73 -10.43
C ARG A 65 10.25 12.10 -9.76
N ASP A 66 9.31 12.94 -10.17
CA ASP A 66 9.21 14.31 -9.69
C ASP A 66 7.75 14.70 -9.50
N GLU A 67 7.39 14.90 -8.23
CA GLU A 67 6.05 15.28 -7.84
C GLU A 67 5.63 16.62 -8.44
N SER A 68 6.57 17.56 -8.65
CA SER A 68 6.27 18.89 -9.18
C SER A 68 5.72 18.88 -10.60
N VAL A 69 5.96 17.80 -11.37
CA VAL A 69 5.47 17.67 -12.74
C VAL A 69 4.22 16.79 -12.88
N ARG A 70 3.81 16.07 -11.82
CA ARG A 70 2.65 15.16 -11.85
C ARG A 70 1.38 15.87 -12.32
N ALA A 71 1.09 17.03 -11.75
CA ALA A 71 -0.12 17.76 -12.07
C ALA A 71 -0.15 18.25 -13.53
N GLY A 72 1.00 18.70 -14.06
CA GLY A 72 1.14 19.12 -15.45
C GLY A 72 1.02 17.93 -16.41
N ALA A 73 1.69 16.82 -16.11
CA ALA A 73 1.63 15.59 -16.88
C ALA A 73 0.21 15.03 -16.94
N ALA A 74 -0.48 14.91 -15.79
CA ALA A 74 -1.85 14.43 -15.70
C ALA A 74 -2.81 15.29 -16.54
N THR A 75 -2.67 16.62 -16.47
CA THR A 75 -3.48 17.54 -17.28
C THR A 75 -3.32 17.28 -18.77
N ALA A 76 -2.08 17.12 -19.24
CA ALA A 76 -1.79 16.88 -20.65
C ALA A 76 -2.31 15.51 -21.11
N LEU A 77 -2.06 14.45 -20.32
CA LEU A 77 -2.47 13.09 -20.63
C LEU A 77 -4.00 12.95 -20.68
N VAL A 78 -4.72 13.53 -19.72
CA VAL A 78 -6.19 13.58 -19.71
C VAL A 78 -6.72 14.33 -20.95
N ALA A 79 -6.04 15.39 -21.38
CA ALA A 79 -6.43 16.11 -22.59
C ALA A 79 -6.21 15.28 -23.87
N LEU A 80 -5.14 14.48 -23.93
CA LEU A 80 -4.89 13.55 -25.05
C LEU A 80 -5.92 12.40 -25.07
N ALA A 81 -6.29 11.87 -23.90
CA ALA A 81 -7.24 10.76 -23.78
C ALA A 81 -8.59 11.05 -24.47
N ARG A 82 -9.01 12.32 -24.52
CA ARG A 82 -10.26 12.76 -25.15
C ARG A 82 -10.29 12.66 -26.67
N ARG A 83 -9.14 12.53 -27.33
CA ARG A 83 -9.01 12.60 -28.78
C ARG A 83 -8.16 11.49 -29.39
N GLU A 84 -7.47 10.71 -28.56
CA GLU A 84 -6.62 9.62 -29.04
C GLU A 84 -7.47 8.40 -29.43
N SER A 85 -7.03 7.70 -30.47
CA SER A 85 -7.68 6.48 -30.99
C SER A 85 -6.71 5.38 -31.38
N ASP A 86 -5.40 5.65 -31.50
CA ASP A 86 -4.41 4.61 -31.76
C ASP A 86 -4.22 3.75 -30.51
N VAL A 87 -4.50 2.46 -30.63
CA VAL A 87 -4.45 1.47 -29.54
C VAL A 87 -3.10 1.46 -28.82
N ARG A 88 -1.98 1.62 -29.55
CA ARG A 88 -0.64 1.63 -28.91
C ARG A 88 -0.46 2.86 -28.05
N VAL A 89 -0.96 4.01 -28.51
CA VAL A 89 -0.90 5.25 -27.73
C VAL A 89 -1.85 5.17 -26.53
N LEU A 90 -3.06 4.63 -26.68
CA LEU A 90 -4.01 4.48 -25.58
C LEU A 90 -3.46 3.59 -24.45
N ARG A 91 -2.73 2.52 -24.80
CA ARG A 91 -2.04 1.67 -23.83
C ARG A 91 -0.96 2.43 -23.06
N ALA A 92 -0.05 3.11 -23.76
CA ALA A 92 0.98 3.94 -23.13
C ALA A 92 0.40 5.11 -22.31
N LEU A 93 -0.76 5.62 -22.75
CA LEU A 93 -1.49 6.68 -22.07
C LEU A 93 -2.10 6.19 -20.75
N ALA A 94 -2.71 4.99 -20.73
CA ALA A 94 -3.25 4.40 -19.51
C ALA A 94 -2.15 4.19 -18.46
N GLU A 95 -1.02 3.59 -18.84
CA GLU A 95 0.15 3.41 -17.97
C GLU A 95 0.64 4.76 -17.43
N ALA A 96 0.83 5.75 -18.31
CA ALA A 96 1.30 7.08 -17.92
C ALA A 96 0.34 7.81 -16.98
N LEU A 97 -0.97 7.67 -17.17
CA LEU A 97 -2.00 8.21 -16.27
C LEU A 97 -1.88 7.61 -14.87
N GLY A 98 -1.72 6.29 -14.75
CA GLY A 98 -1.47 5.63 -13.46
C GLY A 98 -0.20 6.13 -12.77
N GLY A 99 0.90 6.27 -13.53
CA GLY A 99 2.18 6.79 -13.04
C GLY A 99 2.14 8.26 -12.56
N THR A 100 1.09 9.01 -12.90
CA THR A 100 0.94 10.38 -12.36
C THR A 100 0.48 10.44 -10.92
N ALA A 101 -0.11 9.37 -10.39
CA ALA A 101 -0.75 9.33 -9.07
C ALA A 101 -1.75 10.48 -8.84
N ASP A 102 -2.40 10.98 -9.91
CA ASP A 102 -3.32 12.11 -9.87
C ASP A 102 -4.75 11.64 -10.12
N GLY A 103 -5.64 11.83 -9.14
CA GLY A 103 -7.04 11.39 -9.20
C GLY A 103 -7.84 11.95 -10.38
N ARG A 104 -7.41 13.06 -11.00
CA ARG A 104 -8.04 13.59 -12.23
C ARG A 104 -7.96 12.62 -13.42
N ALA A 105 -7.08 11.62 -13.34
CA ALA A 105 -6.96 10.55 -14.31
C ALA A 105 -8.10 9.52 -14.26
N VAL A 106 -8.81 9.38 -13.13
CA VAL A 106 -9.82 8.32 -12.92
C VAL A 106 -10.89 8.30 -14.01
N PRO A 107 -11.53 9.43 -14.40
CA PRO A 107 -12.54 9.39 -15.46
C PRO A 107 -11.99 8.95 -16.82
N ALA A 108 -10.75 9.30 -17.14
CA ALA A 108 -10.11 8.89 -18.39
C ALA A 108 -9.82 7.38 -18.38
N LEU A 109 -9.26 6.86 -17.29
CA LEU A 109 -9.01 5.42 -17.14
C LEU A 109 -10.31 4.61 -17.14
N ALA A 110 -11.39 5.12 -16.54
CA ALA A 110 -12.70 4.46 -16.56
C ALA A 110 -13.27 4.33 -17.99
N VAL A 111 -13.02 5.31 -18.87
CA VAL A 111 -13.36 5.19 -20.29
C VAL A 111 -12.50 4.13 -20.98
N LEU A 112 -11.19 4.09 -20.71
CA LEU A 112 -10.28 3.09 -21.28
C LEU A 112 -10.59 1.66 -20.80
N ALA A 113 -11.07 1.52 -19.57
CA ALA A 113 -11.56 0.25 -19.03
C ALA A 113 -12.76 -0.32 -19.81
N GLY A 114 -13.50 0.51 -20.55
CA GLY A 114 -14.59 0.09 -21.43
C GLY A 114 -14.19 -0.10 -22.91
N HIS A 115 -12.91 -0.01 -23.24
CA HIS A 115 -12.44 -0.01 -24.63
C HIS A 115 -12.61 -1.40 -25.31
N PRO A 116 -12.93 -1.47 -26.62
CA PRO A 116 -13.11 -2.76 -27.31
C PRO A 116 -11.86 -3.65 -27.35
N ASP A 117 -10.67 -3.06 -27.38
CA ASP A 117 -9.38 -3.77 -27.33
C ASP A 117 -9.03 -4.19 -25.89
N ASP A 118 -8.81 -5.50 -25.68
CA ASP A 118 -8.48 -6.12 -24.39
C ASP A 118 -7.17 -5.58 -23.79
N ARG A 119 -6.20 -5.23 -24.63
CA ARG A 119 -4.90 -4.73 -24.17
C ARG A 119 -5.06 -3.34 -23.58
N VAL A 120 -5.95 -2.51 -24.13
CA VAL A 120 -6.27 -1.19 -23.53
C VAL A 120 -6.95 -1.36 -22.17
N ARG A 121 -7.91 -2.29 -22.07
CA ARG A 121 -8.58 -2.60 -20.79
C ARG A 121 -7.61 -3.14 -19.75
N LEU A 122 -6.66 -3.99 -20.17
CA LEU A 122 -5.60 -4.54 -19.32
C LEU A 122 -4.71 -3.45 -18.73
N GLU A 123 -4.22 -2.51 -19.56
CA GLU A 123 -3.41 -1.39 -19.06
C GLU A 123 -4.23 -0.49 -18.13
N ALA A 124 -5.50 -0.23 -18.46
CA ALA A 124 -6.39 0.57 -17.61
C ALA A 124 -6.62 -0.09 -16.23
N ALA A 125 -6.83 -1.41 -16.19
CA ALA A 125 -6.96 -2.17 -14.96
C ALA A 125 -5.74 -1.99 -14.05
N GLY A 126 -4.53 -2.12 -14.61
CA GLY A 126 -3.29 -1.93 -13.87
C GLY A 126 -3.05 -0.48 -13.42
N ALA A 127 -3.44 0.50 -14.25
CA ALA A 127 -3.21 1.91 -13.98
C ALA A 127 -3.97 2.43 -12.74
N PHE A 128 -5.11 1.85 -12.38
CA PHE A 128 -5.84 2.21 -11.16
C PHE A 128 -5.03 2.00 -9.88
N ALA A 129 -4.07 1.07 -9.86
CA ALA A 129 -3.17 0.87 -8.73
C ALA A 129 -2.29 2.09 -8.45
N GLY A 130 -1.88 2.83 -9.49
CA GLY A 130 -1.10 4.06 -9.34
C GLY A 130 -1.92 5.22 -8.77
N LEU A 131 -3.25 5.12 -8.80
CA LEU A 131 -4.18 6.11 -8.25
C LEU A 131 -4.70 5.73 -6.86
N ALA A 132 -4.00 4.84 -6.15
CA ALA A 132 -4.37 4.39 -4.82
C ALA A 132 -4.39 5.56 -3.82
N GLY A 133 -5.57 6.15 -3.62
CA GLY A 133 -5.87 7.07 -2.52
C GLY A 133 -6.36 6.33 -1.28
N CYS A 134 -6.38 7.02 -0.14
CA CYS A 134 -7.02 6.55 1.08
C CYS A 134 -8.07 7.60 1.52
N PRO A 135 -9.38 7.33 1.39
CA PRO A 135 -9.96 6.10 0.83
C PRO A 135 -9.77 5.98 -0.69
N PRO A 136 -9.86 4.76 -1.26
CA PRO A 136 -9.84 4.56 -2.71
C PRO A 136 -10.98 5.29 -3.41
N ASP A 137 -10.73 5.77 -4.63
CA ASP A 137 -11.74 6.43 -5.45
C ASP A 137 -12.87 5.45 -5.84
N ALA A 138 -14.12 5.83 -5.58
CA ALA A 138 -15.27 4.97 -5.81
C ALA A 138 -15.51 4.63 -7.29
N ASP A 139 -15.15 5.53 -8.21
CA ASP A 139 -15.26 5.30 -9.65
C ASP A 139 -14.17 4.34 -10.14
N ALA A 140 -12.95 4.45 -9.59
CA ALA A 140 -11.89 3.48 -9.83
C ALA A 140 -12.28 2.07 -9.35
N VAL A 141 -12.83 1.96 -8.14
CA VAL A 141 -13.32 0.68 -7.60
C VAL A 141 -14.44 0.12 -8.48
N ARG A 142 -15.39 0.94 -8.94
CA ARG A 142 -16.49 0.48 -9.82
C ARG A 142 -15.98 -0.02 -11.17
N ALA A 143 -14.99 0.65 -11.76
CA ALA A 143 -14.38 0.21 -13.01
C ALA A 143 -13.68 -1.15 -12.83
N LEU A 144 -12.90 -1.33 -11.76
CA LEU A 144 -12.26 -2.60 -11.44
C LEU A 144 -13.27 -3.72 -11.19
N LEU A 145 -14.37 -3.46 -10.46
CA LEU A 145 -15.45 -4.42 -10.25
C LEU A 145 -16.13 -4.88 -11.55
N ALA A 146 -16.13 -4.05 -12.60
CA ALA A 146 -16.60 -4.46 -13.91
C ALA A 146 -15.54 -5.34 -14.62
N LEU A 147 -14.27 -4.93 -14.56
CA LEU A 147 -13.14 -5.63 -15.19
C LEU A 147 -12.85 -7.01 -14.57
N THR A 148 -13.21 -7.26 -13.31
CA THR A 148 -13.14 -8.63 -12.76
C THR A 148 -14.05 -9.61 -13.48
N ARG A 149 -15.02 -9.14 -14.29
CA ARG A 149 -15.90 -9.98 -15.13
C ARG A 149 -15.58 -9.88 -16.62
N ASP A 150 -14.39 -9.39 -16.98
CA ASP A 150 -13.98 -9.26 -18.38
C ASP A 150 -13.96 -10.60 -19.11
N ALA A 151 -14.15 -10.57 -20.43
CA ALA A 151 -14.04 -11.77 -21.26
C ALA A 151 -12.59 -12.30 -21.33
N ASP A 152 -11.60 -11.40 -21.28
CA ASP A 152 -10.19 -11.77 -21.33
C ASP A 152 -9.66 -12.13 -19.92
N PRO A 153 -9.09 -13.34 -19.71
CA PRO A 153 -8.63 -13.78 -18.40
C PRO A 153 -7.48 -12.92 -17.84
N ARG A 154 -6.63 -12.31 -18.68
CA ARG A 154 -5.55 -11.43 -18.21
C ARG A 154 -6.09 -10.13 -17.67
N VAL A 155 -7.17 -9.61 -18.25
CA VAL A 155 -7.88 -8.44 -17.72
C VAL A 155 -8.53 -8.76 -16.38
N ARG A 156 -9.19 -9.93 -16.28
CA ARG A 156 -9.78 -10.40 -15.02
C ARG A 156 -8.74 -10.57 -13.92
N ASP A 157 -7.63 -11.23 -14.23
CA ASP A 157 -6.51 -11.44 -13.33
C ASP A 157 -5.99 -10.09 -12.81
N ARG A 158 -5.63 -9.20 -13.73
CA ARG A 158 -5.12 -7.87 -13.37
C ARG A 158 -6.10 -7.08 -12.50
N ALA A 159 -7.39 -7.07 -12.84
CA ALA A 159 -8.39 -6.37 -12.06
C ALA A 159 -8.58 -6.97 -10.66
N THR A 160 -8.56 -8.30 -10.56
CA THR A 160 -8.68 -9.05 -9.30
C THR A 160 -7.47 -8.82 -8.41
N PHE A 161 -6.26 -8.84 -8.98
CA PHE A 161 -5.03 -8.52 -8.28
C PHE A 161 -5.02 -7.07 -7.78
N VAL A 162 -5.34 -6.09 -8.64
CA VAL A 162 -5.37 -4.67 -8.24
C VAL A 162 -6.38 -4.45 -7.11
N LEU A 163 -7.61 -4.96 -7.27
CA LEU A 163 -8.65 -4.86 -6.25
C LEU A 163 -8.23 -5.60 -4.97
N GLY A 164 -7.63 -6.78 -5.09
CA GLY A 164 -7.22 -7.64 -3.99
C GLY A 164 -6.07 -7.08 -3.16
N PHE A 165 -5.02 -6.59 -3.84
CA PHE A 165 -3.68 -6.34 -3.30
C PHE A 165 -3.20 -4.89 -3.37
N GLN A 166 -3.66 -4.11 -4.35
CA GLN A 166 -3.12 -2.77 -4.59
C GLN A 166 -4.05 -1.66 -4.14
N LEU A 167 -5.33 -1.96 -3.91
CA LEU A 167 -6.28 -1.04 -3.30
C LEU A 167 -6.72 -1.52 -1.92
N GLU A 168 -6.87 -0.56 -1.01
CA GLU A 168 -7.41 -0.74 0.33
C GLU A 168 -8.94 -0.63 0.36
N ALA A 169 -9.60 -1.05 -0.73
CA ALA A 169 -11.06 -1.05 -0.83
C ALA A 169 -11.63 -2.31 -0.17
N ASP A 170 -12.58 -2.16 0.74
CA ASP A 170 -13.33 -3.29 1.31
C ASP A 170 -14.82 -2.94 1.40
N GLY A 171 -15.63 -3.99 1.40
CA GLY A 171 -17.09 -3.88 1.39
C GLY A 171 -17.74 -5.13 0.78
N PRO A 172 -19.06 -5.27 0.94
CA PRO A 172 -19.80 -6.43 0.41
C PRO A 172 -19.58 -6.66 -1.08
N GLU A 173 -19.54 -5.60 -1.89
CA GLU A 173 -19.37 -5.66 -3.34
C GLU A 173 -17.98 -6.15 -3.73
N VAL A 174 -16.94 -5.66 -3.05
CA VAL A 174 -15.55 -6.09 -3.26
C VAL A 174 -15.39 -7.55 -2.88
N ARG A 175 -15.89 -7.95 -1.71
CA ARG A 175 -15.85 -9.34 -1.24
C ARG A 175 -16.67 -10.28 -2.12
N ALA A 176 -17.78 -9.83 -2.67
CA ALA A 176 -18.59 -10.61 -3.61
C ALA A 176 -17.84 -10.83 -4.93
N ALA A 177 -17.21 -9.78 -5.48
CA ALA A 177 -16.44 -9.89 -6.72
C ALA A 177 -15.22 -10.82 -6.55
N LEU A 178 -14.47 -10.70 -5.46
CA LEU A 178 -13.35 -11.60 -5.15
C LEU A 178 -13.80 -13.05 -4.96
N TRP A 179 -14.94 -13.25 -4.28
CA TRP A 179 -15.55 -14.58 -4.14
C TRP A 179 -15.94 -15.20 -5.48
N GLU A 180 -16.56 -14.42 -6.36
CA GLU A 180 -16.92 -14.87 -7.71
C GLU A 180 -15.70 -15.39 -8.48
N ARG A 181 -14.53 -14.75 -8.31
CA ARG A 181 -13.29 -15.16 -8.96
C ARG A 181 -12.71 -16.47 -8.45
N THR A 182 -13.03 -16.90 -7.23
CA THR A 182 -12.55 -18.20 -6.72
C THR A 182 -12.99 -19.41 -7.55
N GLY A 183 -14.03 -19.25 -8.39
CA GLY A 183 -14.51 -20.26 -9.33
C GLY A 183 -14.20 -19.96 -10.80
N ASP A 184 -13.27 -19.04 -11.11
CA ASP A 184 -12.88 -18.71 -12.48
C ASP A 184 -12.31 -19.92 -13.23
N GLU A 185 -12.39 -19.93 -14.56
CA GLU A 185 -11.79 -20.99 -15.39
C GLU A 185 -10.25 -20.91 -15.37
N ASP A 186 -9.71 -19.70 -15.26
CA ASP A 186 -8.29 -19.44 -15.20
C ASP A 186 -7.76 -19.65 -13.76
N ARG A 187 -6.65 -20.38 -13.64
CA ARG A 187 -6.07 -20.72 -12.33
C ARG A 187 -5.55 -19.49 -11.60
N GLU A 188 -4.86 -18.59 -12.29
CA GLU A 188 -4.25 -17.40 -11.68
C GLU A 188 -5.35 -16.49 -11.12
N VAL A 189 -6.45 -16.32 -11.87
CA VAL A 189 -7.62 -15.55 -11.42
C VAL A 189 -8.28 -16.16 -10.18
N ARG A 190 -8.41 -17.50 -10.13
CA ARG A 190 -8.94 -18.20 -8.94
C ARG A 190 -8.10 -17.92 -7.71
N GLU A 191 -6.79 -18.08 -7.85
CA GLU A 191 -5.86 -17.87 -6.75
C GLU A 191 -5.90 -16.41 -6.27
N GLU A 192 -5.94 -15.42 -7.18
CA GLU A 192 -6.08 -14.02 -6.78
C GLU A 192 -7.36 -13.73 -6.01
N GLY A 193 -8.48 -14.34 -6.40
CA GLY A 193 -9.74 -14.25 -5.66
C GLY A 193 -9.61 -14.79 -4.23
N VAL A 194 -9.00 -15.97 -4.07
CA VAL A 194 -8.77 -16.60 -2.76
C VAL A 194 -7.85 -15.73 -1.90
N ARG A 195 -6.71 -15.30 -2.45
CA ARG A 195 -5.74 -14.50 -1.71
C ARG A 195 -6.30 -13.11 -1.36
N GLY A 196 -7.07 -12.48 -2.26
CA GLY A 196 -7.72 -11.18 -2.01
C GLY A 196 -8.77 -11.23 -0.89
N LEU A 197 -9.49 -12.34 -0.77
CA LEU A 197 -10.41 -12.61 0.34
C LEU A 197 -9.66 -12.85 1.65
N ALA A 198 -8.57 -13.63 1.62
CA ALA A 198 -7.72 -13.88 2.77
C ALA A 198 -7.11 -12.59 3.32
N ARG A 199 -6.66 -11.68 2.43
CA ARG A 199 -6.15 -10.36 2.81
C ARG A 199 -7.19 -9.52 3.56
N ARG A 200 -8.48 -9.70 3.23
CA ARG A 200 -9.64 -9.08 3.91
C ARG A 200 -10.14 -9.86 5.12
N ARG A 201 -9.44 -10.94 5.48
CA ARG A 201 -9.82 -11.91 6.52
C ARG A 201 -11.25 -12.40 6.37
N ASP A 202 -11.70 -12.60 5.13
CA ASP A 202 -12.98 -13.24 4.87
C ASP A 202 -12.87 -14.73 5.22
N PRO A 203 -13.62 -15.23 6.22
CA PRO A 203 -13.47 -16.60 6.71
C PRO A 203 -13.78 -17.66 5.64
N ARG A 204 -14.51 -17.29 4.58
CA ARG A 204 -14.78 -18.19 3.46
C ARG A 204 -13.51 -18.57 2.68
N ALA A 205 -12.43 -17.80 2.81
CA ALA A 205 -11.14 -18.09 2.18
C ALA A 205 -10.39 -19.26 2.83
N VAL A 206 -10.64 -19.56 4.11
CA VAL A 206 -9.91 -20.60 4.87
C VAL A 206 -9.95 -21.97 4.18
N PRO A 207 -11.12 -22.55 3.83
CA PRO A 207 -11.14 -23.85 3.14
C PRO A 207 -10.49 -23.80 1.75
N LEU A 208 -10.55 -22.66 1.05
CA LEU A 208 -9.95 -22.50 -0.28
C LEU A 208 -8.41 -22.42 -0.19
N LEU A 209 -7.89 -21.68 0.81
CA LEU A 209 -6.46 -21.65 1.10
C LEU A 209 -5.94 -23.02 1.53
N ALA A 210 -6.69 -23.78 2.34
CA ALA A 210 -6.31 -25.14 2.70
C ALA A 210 -6.20 -26.05 1.47
N GLN A 211 -7.11 -25.90 0.49
CA GLN A 211 -7.03 -26.63 -0.78
C GLN A 211 -5.81 -26.23 -1.61
N LEU A 212 -5.50 -24.93 -1.70
CA LEU A 212 -4.30 -24.45 -2.40
C LEU A 212 -3.01 -24.97 -1.74
N LEU A 213 -2.95 -24.95 -0.40
CA LEU A 213 -1.82 -25.48 0.37
C LEU A 213 -1.70 -27.00 0.28
N ALA A 214 -2.78 -27.73 0.00
CA ALA A 214 -2.71 -29.18 -0.20
C ALA A 214 -2.28 -29.58 -1.62
N HIS A 215 -2.27 -28.62 -2.56
CA HIS A 215 -1.93 -28.88 -3.96
C HIS A 215 -0.45 -28.58 -4.23
N PRO A 216 0.33 -29.49 -4.85
CA PRO A 216 1.76 -29.30 -5.09
C PRO A 216 2.09 -28.00 -5.85
N ASP A 217 1.24 -27.64 -6.81
CA ASP A 217 1.41 -26.41 -7.60
C ASP A 217 0.69 -25.17 -7.03
N GLY A 218 -0.11 -25.32 -5.97
CA GLY A 218 -0.90 -24.23 -5.38
C GLY A 218 -0.22 -23.53 -4.20
N ALA A 219 0.84 -24.13 -3.65
CA ALA A 219 1.60 -23.59 -2.54
C ALA A 219 2.87 -22.87 -3.03
N HIS A 220 2.79 -21.55 -3.09
CA HIS A 220 3.94 -20.68 -3.36
C HIS A 220 3.92 -19.49 -2.40
N VAL A 221 4.90 -18.59 -2.52
CA VAL A 221 5.08 -17.42 -1.63
C VAL A 221 3.79 -16.61 -1.34
N HIS A 222 2.93 -16.36 -2.34
CA HIS A 222 1.70 -15.59 -2.11
C HIS A 222 0.59 -16.37 -1.38
N THR A 223 0.58 -17.71 -1.45
CA THR A 223 -0.36 -18.56 -0.71
C THR A 223 0.04 -18.60 0.76
N PHE A 224 1.35 -18.69 1.05
CA PHE A 224 1.87 -18.56 2.41
C PHE A 224 1.61 -17.16 2.98
N ASP A 225 1.78 -16.11 2.18
CA ASP A 225 1.47 -14.75 2.63
C ASP A 225 -0.03 -14.56 2.92
N ALA A 226 -0.90 -15.10 2.08
CA ALA A 226 -2.34 -15.09 2.32
C ALA A 226 -2.72 -15.88 3.60
N ALA A 227 -2.14 -17.07 3.81
CA ALA A 227 -2.32 -17.85 5.03
C ALA A 227 -1.83 -17.09 6.28
N ARG A 228 -0.70 -16.40 6.16
CA ARG A 228 -0.14 -15.55 7.21
C ARG A 228 -1.05 -14.38 7.59
N ILE A 229 -1.59 -13.66 6.60
CA ILE A 229 -2.52 -12.54 6.85
C ILE A 229 -3.85 -13.05 7.43
N MET A 230 -4.32 -14.20 6.94
CA MET A 230 -5.52 -14.85 7.45
C MET A 230 -5.35 -15.31 8.91
N GLY A 231 -4.19 -15.87 9.26
CA GLY A 231 -3.86 -16.31 10.62
C GLY A 231 -4.80 -17.38 11.17
N ALA A 232 -5.41 -18.17 10.29
CA ALA A 232 -6.42 -19.16 10.66
C ALA A 232 -5.76 -20.46 11.15
N PRO A 233 -6.04 -20.94 12.38
CA PRO A 233 -5.41 -22.14 12.93
C PRO A 233 -5.74 -23.41 12.13
N GLU A 234 -6.83 -23.42 11.38
CA GLU A 234 -7.21 -24.51 10.48
C GLU A 234 -6.20 -24.73 9.34
N LEU A 235 -5.39 -23.72 9.01
CA LEU A 235 -4.35 -23.82 7.97
C LEU A 235 -3.05 -24.45 8.50
N LEU A 236 -2.86 -24.49 9.82
CA LEU A 236 -1.61 -24.93 10.44
C LEU A 236 -1.21 -26.36 10.04
N PRO A 237 -2.10 -27.37 10.02
CA PRO A 237 -1.70 -28.73 9.63
C PRO A 237 -1.10 -28.79 8.23
N ALA A 238 -1.70 -28.12 7.24
CA ALA A 238 -1.19 -28.10 5.87
C ALA A 238 0.13 -27.33 5.75
N LEU A 239 0.33 -26.28 6.57
CA LEU A 239 1.57 -25.50 6.57
C LEU A 239 2.75 -26.28 7.15
N LEU A 240 2.51 -27.23 8.06
CA LEU A 240 3.55 -28.06 8.68
C LEU A 240 4.13 -29.12 7.74
N ASP A 241 3.48 -29.38 6.60
CA ASP A 241 4.00 -30.29 5.56
C ASP A 241 5.12 -29.65 4.71
N TYR A 242 5.36 -28.33 4.89
CA TYR A 242 6.36 -27.58 4.14
C TYR A 242 7.65 -27.37 4.93
N GLU A 243 8.78 -27.40 4.23
CA GLU A 243 10.09 -27.09 4.82
C GLU A 243 10.13 -25.65 5.35
N PRO A 244 10.57 -25.42 6.61
CA PRO A 244 10.54 -24.11 7.25
C PRO A 244 11.35 -23.02 6.54
N GLU A 245 12.37 -23.43 5.78
CA GLU A 245 13.30 -22.57 5.03
C GLU A 245 12.67 -21.99 3.76
N GLY A 246 11.48 -22.49 3.35
CA GLY A 246 10.71 -21.94 2.25
C GLY A 246 10.27 -20.48 2.51
N ALA A 247 10.37 -19.64 1.48
CA ALA A 247 9.99 -18.23 1.58
C ALA A 247 8.53 -18.08 2.05
N GLY A 248 8.34 -17.51 3.23
CA GLY A 248 7.02 -17.23 3.82
C GLY A 248 6.42 -18.35 4.68
N VAL A 249 6.96 -19.59 4.64
CA VAL A 249 6.41 -20.75 5.36
C VAL A 249 6.44 -20.53 6.87
N THR A 250 7.61 -20.24 7.43
CA THR A 250 7.77 -20.00 8.88
C THR A 250 6.86 -18.88 9.38
N ALA A 251 6.71 -17.80 8.60
CA ALA A 251 5.85 -16.68 8.98
C ALA A 251 4.36 -17.07 8.96
N ALA A 252 3.93 -17.88 7.98
CA ALA A 252 2.58 -18.40 7.92
C ALA A 252 2.27 -19.37 9.07
N VAL A 253 3.19 -20.30 9.37
CA VAL A 253 3.09 -21.22 10.52
C VAL A 253 2.95 -20.43 11.82
N HIS A 254 3.82 -19.44 12.03
CA HIS A 254 3.77 -18.58 13.22
C HIS A 254 2.45 -17.83 13.37
N ALA A 255 1.90 -17.32 12.27
CA ALA A 255 0.64 -16.59 12.28
C ALA A 255 -0.57 -17.51 12.53
N CYS A 256 -0.50 -18.78 12.09
CA CYS A 256 -1.56 -19.77 12.26
C CYS A 256 -1.42 -20.61 13.54
N ASP A 257 -0.32 -20.49 14.29
CA ASP A 257 -0.14 -21.17 15.58
C ASP A 257 -0.90 -20.42 16.70
N PRO A 258 -2.00 -20.98 17.25
CA PRO A 258 -2.80 -20.31 18.26
C PRO A 258 -2.06 -20.11 19.59
N VAL A 259 -1.12 -21.01 19.94
CA VAL A 259 -0.33 -20.90 21.17
C VAL A 259 0.67 -19.77 21.03
N ARG A 260 1.34 -19.67 19.88
CA ARG A 260 2.24 -18.56 19.59
C ARG A 260 1.50 -17.23 19.56
N ARG A 261 0.36 -17.16 18.87
CA ARG A 261 -0.51 -15.96 18.81
C ARG A 261 -0.90 -15.48 20.20
N ALA A 262 -1.37 -16.39 21.07
CA ALA A 262 -1.73 -16.03 22.44
C ALA A 262 -0.54 -15.49 23.26
N ARG A 263 0.66 -16.06 23.08
CA ARG A 263 1.88 -15.54 23.72
C ARG A 263 2.26 -14.15 23.21
N LEU A 264 2.16 -13.93 21.90
CA LEU A 264 2.44 -12.63 21.29
C LEU A 264 1.45 -11.56 21.78
N ASP A 265 0.16 -11.87 21.82
CA ASP A 265 -0.87 -10.94 22.29
C ASP A 265 -0.64 -10.58 23.77
N ALA A 266 -0.28 -11.56 24.62
CA ALA A 266 0.08 -11.31 26.02
C ALA A 266 1.34 -10.43 26.16
N ALA A 267 2.40 -10.74 25.40
CA ALA A 267 3.64 -9.96 25.41
C ALA A 267 3.42 -8.52 24.89
N ALA A 268 2.59 -8.34 23.86
CA ALA A 268 2.22 -7.04 23.34
C ALA A 268 1.48 -6.20 24.39
N TRP A 269 0.56 -6.81 25.14
CA TRP A 269 -0.13 -6.15 26.25
C TRP A 269 0.83 -5.75 27.38
N GLU A 270 1.72 -6.67 27.78
CA GLU A 270 2.73 -6.40 28.81
C GLU A 270 3.70 -5.28 28.39
N LEU A 271 4.07 -5.22 27.12
CA LEU A 271 4.90 -4.16 26.53
C LEU A 271 4.22 -2.80 26.69
N VAL A 272 2.94 -2.68 26.31
CA VAL A 272 2.19 -1.42 26.46
C VAL A 272 2.10 -1.02 27.93
N CYS A 273 1.82 -1.97 28.82
CA CYS A 273 1.75 -1.71 30.26
C CYS A 273 3.11 -1.29 30.85
N ALA A 274 4.20 -1.92 30.45
CA ALA A 274 5.54 -1.54 30.87
C ALA A 274 5.91 -0.15 30.37
N LEU A 275 5.60 0.16 29.11
CA LEU A 275 5.86 1.47 28.53
C LEU A 275 5.00 2.56 29.17
N HIS A 276 3.73 2.30 29.48
CA HIS A 276 2.89 3.25 30.21
C HIS A 276 3.46 3.59 31.60
N ARG A 277 4.06 2.61 32.30
CA ARG A 277 4.75 2.86 33.59
C ARG A 277 6.02 3.69 33.42
N LEU A 278 6.78 3.47 32.35
CA LEU A 278 8.05 4.18 32.10
C LEU A 278 7.85 5.58 31.50
N ARG A 279 6.90 5.71 30.57
CA ARG A 279 6.64 6.86 29.71
C ARG A 279 5.13 7.03 29.48
N PRO A 280 4.36 7.40 30.52
CA PRO A 280 2.91 7.61 30.39
C PRO A 280 2.56 8.74 29.43
N ASP A 281 3.52 9.62 29.09
CA ASP A 281 3.38 10.72 28.14
C ASP A 281 3.25 10.27 26.67
N LEU A 282 3.66 9.04 26.33
CA LEU A 282 3.64 8.55 24.96
C LEU A 282 2.26 8.13 24.47
N ASP A 283 1.31 7.84 25.37
CA ASP A 283 -0.02 7.32 25.01
C ASP A 283 0.08 6.13 24.02
N ALA A 284 0.85 5.12 24.43
CA ALA A 284 1.20 4.00 23.58
C ALA A 284 0.01 3.04 23.36
N ALA A 285 -0.15 2.56 22.14
CA ALA A 285 -1.17 1.58 21.77
C ALA A 285 -0.62 0.56 20.78
N VAL A 286 -1.17 -0.65 20.82
CA VAL A 286 -0.93 -1.68 19.80
C VAL A 286 -2.12 -1.73 18.88
N SER A 287 -1.86 -1.70 17.58
CA SER A 287 -2.85 -1.84 16.52
C SER A 287 -2.43 -2.90 15.51
N ALA A 288 -3.35 -3.31 14.65
CA ALA A 288 -3.05 -4.13 13.48
C ALA A 288 -3.53 -3.37 12.24
N GLU A 289 -2.74 -3.39 11.18
CA GLU A 289 -3.18 -2.87 9.88
C GLU A 289 -4.30 -3.75 9.32
N LEU A 290 -5.30 -3.13 8.69
CA LEU A 290 -6.51 -3.82 8.21
C LEU A 290 -6.19 -4.98 7.26
N PHE A 291 -5.20 -4.80 6.39
CA PHE A 291 -4.73 -5.80 5.42
C PHE A 291 -3.33 -6.31 5.76
N GLY A 292 -2.89 -6.05 6.99
CA GLY A 292 -1.58 -6.40 7.47
C GLY A 292 -1.56 -7.67 8.33
N PRO A 293 -0.39 -8.30 8.43
CA PRO A 293 -0.17 -9.56 9.14
C PRO A 293 0.14 -9.39 10.63
N GLY A 294 0.58 -8.20 11.05
CA GLY A 294 1.33 -7.99 12.28
C GLY A 294 0.73 -6.94 13.21
N LEU A 295 1.24 -6.93 14.43
CA LEU A 295 0.94 -5.91 15.44
C LEU A 295 1.98 -4.79 15.35
N ALA A 296 1.50 -3.55 15.33
CA ALA A 296 2.30 -2.35 15.37
C ALA A 296 2.09 -1.61 16.69
N LEU A 297 3.17 -1.22 17.36
CA LEU A 297 3.16 -0.30 18.49
C LEU A 297 3.27 1.13 17.98
N GLY A 298 2.26 1.95 18.26
CA GLY A 298 2.22 3.38 17.96
C GLY A 298 1.98 4.22 19.21
N PHE A 299 1.96 5.54 19.03
CA PHE A 299 1.90 6.56 20.10
C PHE A 299 0.86 7.65 19.76
N GLY A 300 0.41 8.37 20.78
CA GLY A 300 -0.73 9.30 20.71
C GLY A 300 -0.74 10.37 19.62
N ALA A 301 -1.94 10.94 19.42
CA ALA A 301 -2.33 11.79 18.30
C ALA A 301 -1.68 13.19 18.31
N ARG A 302 -0.41 13.29 17.88
CA ARG A 302 0.18 14.45 17.17
C ARG A 302 1.63 14.14 16.81
N GLY A 303 1.82 13.64 15.59
CA GLY A 303 3.05 13.88 14.83
C GLY A 303 4.25 12.98 15.09
N THR A 304 4.10 11.82 15.76
CA THR A 304 5.16 10.79 15.70
C THR A 304 4.76 9.68 14.74
N SER A 305 5.47 9.62 13.61
CA SER A 305 5.36 8.58 12.55
C SER A 305 6.06 7.27 12.94
N ALA A 306 6.55 7.16 14.17
CA ALA A 306 7.30 6.00 14.63
C ALA A 306 6.32 4.89 15.03
N ALA A 307 6.12 3.92 14.14
CA ALA A 307 5.50 2.65 14.45
C ALA A 307 6.59 1.58 14.58
N TYR A 308 6.52 0.76 15.64
CA TYR A 308 7.40 -0.39 15.81
C TYR A 308 6.63 -1.67 15.47
N ASP A 309 7.22 -2.57 14.69
CA ASP A 309 6.75 -3.94 14.59
C ASP A 309 6.96 -4.63 15.94
N VAL A 310 5.88 -5.12 16.55
CA VAL A 310 5.90 -5.67 17.91
C VAL A 310 6.76 -6.95 17.99
N GLU A 311 6.71 -7.82 16.98
CA GLU A 311 7.49 -9.06 16.99
C GLU A 311 8.99 -8.76 16.89
N LEU A 312 9.39 -7.86 16.00
CA LEU A 312 10.78 -7.42 15.86
C LEU A 312 11.28 -6.69 17.11
N LEU A 313 10.42 -5.86 17.71
CA LEU A 313 10.75 -5.15 18.94
C LEU A 313 10.94 -6.10 20.13
N LEU A 314 10.04 -7.08 20.29
CA LEU A 314 10.20 -8.13 21.30
C LEU A 314 11.46 -8.95 21.05
N ALA A 315 11.78 -9.30 19.79
CA ALA A 315 13.02 -10.01 19.46
C ALA A 315 14.28 -9.20 19.85
N ARG A 316 14.29 -7.87 19.63
CA ARG A 316 15.37 -6.99 20.11
C ARG A 316 15.47 -6.96 21.64
N GLY A 317 14.34 -7.07 22.33
CA GLY A 317 14.25 -7.20 23.78
C GLY A 317 14.51 -8.62 24.31
N ALA A 318 15.04 -9.53 23.50
CA ALA A 318 15.24 -10.94 23.85
C ALA A 318 13.95 -11.67 24.31
N GLY A 319 12.79 -11.23 23.80
CA GLY A 319 11.47 -11.74 24.17
C GLY A 319 10.89 -11.14 25.45
N ASP A 320 11.60 -10.27 26.15
CA ASP A 320 11.13 -9.58 27.37
C ASP A 320 10.40 -8.27 27.02
N PRO A 321 9.08 -8.15 27.32
CA PRO A 321 8.33 -6.93 27.09
C PRO A 321 8.87 -5.71 27.86
N ALA A 322 9.47 -5.90 29.04
CA ALA A 322 10.04 -4.81 29.82
C ALA A 322 11.33 -4.27 29.19
N GLY A 323 12.22 -5.16 28.77
CA GLY A 323 13.40 -4.82 27.97
C GLY A 323 13.04 -4.11 26.67
N ALA A 324 12.02 -4.61 25.95
CA ALA A 324 11.48 -3.96 24.75
C ALA A 324 10.95 -2.54 25.03
N ALA A 325 10.21 -2.34 26.13
CA ALA A 325 9.74 -1.00 26.53
C ALA A 325 10.90 -0.04 26.85
N ALA A 326 11.97 -0.54 27.49
CA ALA A 326 13.16 0.27 27.77
C ALA A 326 13.86 0.71 26.48
N LEU A 327 13.94 -0.16 25.47
CA LEU A 327 14.47 0.19 24.15
C LEU A 327 13.66 1.33 23.50
N VAL A 328 12.33 1.22 23.47
CA VAL A 328 11.46 2.28 22.94
C VAL A 328 11.64 3.60 23.69
N SER A 329 11.72 3.55 25.02
CA SER A 329 11.92 4.75 25.83
C SER A 329 13.26 5.43 25.59
N ALA A 330 14.31 4.67 25.24
CA ALA A 330 15.62 5.19 24.91
C ALA A 330 15.67 5.75 23.47
N ASP A 331 14.95 5.12 22.54
CA ASP A 331 14.90 5.50 21.13
C ASP A 331 14.10 6.82 20.91
N LEU A 332 13.15 7.15 21.78
CA LEU A 332 12.30 8.35 21.65
C LEU A 332 12.75 9.51 22.54
N PRO A 333 12.82 10.76 22.01
CA PRO A 333 13.26 11.91 22.78
C PRO A 333 12.39 12.12 24.03
N GLY A 334 13.03 12.45 25.14
CA GLY A 334 12.34 12.91 26.34
C GLY A 334 11.67 14.27 26.08
N ARG A 335 10.59 14.58 26.80
CA ARG A 335 10.04 15.95 26.82
C ARG A 335 11.16 16.91 27.22
N SER A 336 11.64 17.73 26.28
CA SER A 336 12.34 18.97 26.62
C SER A 336 11.40 19.76 27.50
N GLY A 337 11.74 19.89 28.78
CA GLY A 337 10.94 20.61 29.75
C GLY A 337 10.60 21.99 29.20
N VAL A 338 9.33 22.37 29.26
CA VAL A 338 8.94 23.77 29.26
C VAL A 338 9.76 24.42 30.36
N THR A 339 10.80 25.15 29.98
CA THR A 339 11.56 25.99 30.89
C THR A 339 10.56 26.91 31.54
N ALA A 340 10.41 26.78 32.86
CA ALA A 340 9.66 27.68 33.70
C ALA A 340 9.98 29.12 33.28
N GLY A 341 8.98 29.82 32.73
CA GLY A 341 9.07 31.23 32.45
C GLY A 341 9.51 31.94 33.72
N ARG A 342 10.67 32.59 33.66
CA ARG A 342 11.21 33.46 34.69
C ARG A 342 10.08 34.31 35.29
N ALA A 343 9.85 34.17 36.58
CA ALA A 343 9.18 35.19 37.37
C ALA A 343 9.95 36.50 37.17
N GLY A 344 9.36 37.44 36.44
CA GLY A 344 9.84 38.83 36.40
C GLY A 344 9.62 39.47 37.77
N PRO A 345 10.55 40.30 38.26
CA PRO A 345 10.39 40.94 39.55
C PRO A 345 9.22 41.93 39.52
N SER A 346 8.44 41.85 40.58
CA SER A 346 7.45 42.84 40.99
C SER A 346 8.06 44.25 40.99
N SER A 347 7.44 45.20 40.27
CA SER A 347 7.61 46.62 40.53
C SER A 347 6.24 47.24 40.81
N VAL A 348 6.07 47.54 42.09
CA VAL A 348 5.09 48.48 42.63
C VAL A 348 5.58 49.90 42.33
N ALA A 349 4.61 50.80 42.10
CA ALA A 349 4.68 52.26 41.87
C ALA A 349 4.77 52.70 40.40
#